data_AF-A0A9D4PXC1-F1
#
_entry.id   AF-A0A9D4PXC1-F1
#
_cell.length_a   1.000
_cell.length_b   1.000
_cell.length_c   1.000
_cell.angle_alpha   90.00
_cell.angle_beta   90.00
_cell.angle_gamma   90.00
#
_symmetry.space_group_name_H-M   'P 1'
#
loop_
_entity.id
_entity.type
_entity.pdbx_description
1 polymer ?
#
loop_
_entity_poly.entity_id
_entity_poly.type
_entity_poly.pdbx_seq_one_letter_code
_entity_poly.pdbx_strand_id
1 'polypeptide(L)'
;MTVASVYAQKRLRRASIYCVSPHRINIAGNIDVVCFDKARTLTDGGLDLWGILMAKEKRFMAPIGEPCEIPVRSPFLIAMATCHTLTSVDGELVGDPLDLAMFRSTRWVMEEPATDGNHYDVLTPTIIKPRLDVENAKQQEGLFQLPPADPFYEVRYVYY
;
A
#
# COMPACT_ATOMS: atom_id res chain seq x y z
N MET A 1 16.22 1.56 48.17
CA MET A 1 15.40 1.98 47.01
C MET A 1 15.60 1.10 45.76
N THR A 2 16.59 0.19 45.73
CA THR A 2 16.98 -0.60 44.55
C THR A 2 16.09 -1.80 44.23
N VAL A 3 15.57 -2.52 45.25
CA VAL A 3 14.76 -3.74 45.04
C VAL A 3 13.44 -3.44 44.32
N ALA A 4 12.74 -2.37 44.71
CA ALA A 4 11.47 -1.97 44.10
C ALA A 4 11.62 -1.63 42.60
N SER A 5 12.67 -0.88 42.23
CA SER A 5 12.97 -0.56 40.84
C SER A 5 13.30 -1.79 40.00
N VAL A 6 13.98 -2.79 40.55
CA VAL A 6 14.28 -4.07 39.86
C VAL A 6 12.99 -4.85 39.59
N TYR A 7 12.08 -4.95 40.58
CA TYR A 7 10.78 -5.60 40.37
C TYR A 7 9.92 -4.85 39.33
N ALA A 8 9.89 -3.53 39.38
CA ALA A 8 9.18 -2.71 38.39
C ALA A 8 9.75 -2.90 36.99
N GLN A 9 11.07 -2.87 36.83
CA GLN A 9 11.73 -3.11 35.54
C GLN A 9 11.46 -4.52 35.01
N LYS A 10 11.45 -5.55 35.86
CA LYS A 10 11.09 -6.92 35.48
C LYS A 10 9.64 -7.01 34.98
N ARG A 11 8.71 -6.29 35.61
CA ARG A 11 7.31 -6.20 35.16
C ARG A 11 7.19 -5.50 33.81
N LEU A 12 7.84 -4.34 33.63
CA LEU A 12 7.83 -3.60 32.37
C LEU A 12 8.41 -4.42 31.21
N ARG A 13 9.50 -5.16 31.45
CA ARG A 13 10.08 -6.08 30.45
C ARG A 13 9.11 -7.17 29.99
N ARG A 14 8.27 -7.70 30.87
CA ARG A 14 7.21 -8.66 30.48
C ARG A 14 6.15 -8.05 29.57
N ALA A 15 6.01 -6.73 29.58
CA ALA A 15 5.16 -5.97 28.68
C ALA A 15 5.93 -5.37 27.48
N SER A 16 7.13 -5.88 27.19
CA SER A 16 8.02 -5.37 26.12
C SER A 16 8.42 -3.89 26.26
N ILE A 17 8.36 -3.33 27.48
CA ILE A 17 8.80 -1.96 27.79
C ILE A 17 10.18 -2.03 28.44
N TYR A 18 11.19 -1.54 27.73
CA TYR A 18 12.59 -1.57 28.17
C TYR A 18 13.03 -0.21 28.69
N CYS A 19 13.30 -0.14 29.99
CA CYS A 19 13.82 1.07 30.62
C CYS A 19 15.36 1.02 30.72
N VAL A 20 16.04 1.97 30.07
CA VAL A 20 17.50 2.13 30.12
C VAL A 20 17.96 2.79 31.43
N SER A 21 17.14 3.63 32.04
CA SER A 21 17.45 4.35 33.28
C SER A 21 16.39 4.08 34.36
N PRO A 22 16.64 3.16 35.31
CA PRO A 22 15.66 2.74 36.31
C PRO A 22 15.10 3.87 37.19
N HIS A 23 15.83 4.97 37.35
CA HIS A 23 15.36 6.14 38.11
C HIS A 23 14.11 6.79 37.48
N ARG A 24 14.00 6.75 36.14
CA ARG A 24 12.88 7.34 35.39
C ARG A 24 11.55 6.62 35.63
N ILE A 25 11.57 5.36 36.08
CA ILE A 25 10.35 4.59 36.39
C ILE A 25 9.54 5.28 37.49
N ASN A 26 10.21 5.81 38.52
CA ASN A 26 9.53 6.47 39.63
C ASN A 26 8.99 7.84 39.22
N ILE A 27 9.73 8.57 38.37
CA ILE A 27 9.32 9.89 37.86
C ILE A 27 8.06 9.76 36.98
N ALA A 28 7.95 8.69 36.18
CA ALA A 28 6.81 8.44 35.31
C ALA A 28 5.47 8.33 36.05
N GLY A 29 5.47 8.03 37.35
CA GLY A 29 4.26 8.00 38.17
C GLY A 29 3.76 9.37 38.64
N ASN A 30 4.53 10.44 38.40
CA ASN A 30 4.24 11.79 38.88
C ASN A 30 4.20 12.81 37.72
N ILE A 31 3.73 12.38 36.55
CA ILE A 31 3.60 13.24 35.37
C ILE A 31 2.18 13.80 35.29
N ASP A 32 2.05 15.11 35.03
CA ASP A 32 0.75 15.77 34.84
C ASP A 32 0.42 16.03 33.36
N VAL A 33 1.43 15.99 32.49
CA VAL A 33 1.31 16.30 31.05
C VAL A 33 2.07 15.26 30.24
N VAL A 34 1.46 14.80 29.15
CA VAL A 34 2.07 13.90 28.17
C VAL A 34 2.03 14.57 26.79
N CYS A 35 3.20 14.77 26.20
CA CYS A 35 3.34 15.27 24.84
C CYS A 35 3.50 14.10 23.89
N PHE A 36 2.66 14.02 22.86
CA PHE A 36 2.78 13.02 21.81
C PHE A 36 3.39 13.67 20.56
N ASP A 37 4.40 13.02 19.99
CA ASP A 37 4.82 13.30 18.62
C ASP A 37 3.83 12.65 17.64
N LYS A 38 3.69 13.20 16.44
CA LYS A 38 2.75 12.69 15.44
C LYS A 38 3.34 11.49 14.69
N ALA A 39 4.44 11.70 13.98
CA ALA A 39 4.94 10.75 13.00
C ALA A 39 5.65 9.60 13.70
N ARG A 40 5.35 8.36 13.31
CA ARG A 40 5.94 7.15 13.90
C ARG A 40 5.69 6.98 15.41
N THR A 41 4.71 7.71 15.95
CA THR A 41 4.25 7.63 17.36
C THR A 41 2.73 7.50 17.40
N LEU A 42 1.99 8.51 16.93
CA LEU A 42 0.53 8.43 16.80
C LEU A 42 0.09 7.83 15.46
N THR A 43 0.93 7.95 14.45
CA THR A 43 0.68 7.48 13.09
C THR A 43 1.81 6.58 12.64
N ASP A 44 1.50 5.58 11.83
CA ASP A 44 2.51 4.80 11.15
C ASP A 44 3.32 5.68 10.19
N GLY A 45 4.56 5.30 9.91
CA GLY A 45 5.45 6.04 8.99
C GLY A 45 5.12 5.84 7.50
N GLY A 46 4.11 5.04 7.19
CA GLY A 46 3.72 4.70 5.82
C GLY A 46 2.61 5.59 5.27
N LEU A 47 2.38 5.46 3.97
CA LEU A 47 1.19 6.00 3.31
C LEU A 47 0.17 4.88 3.14
N ASP A 48 -1.11 5.22 3.30
CA ASP A 48 -2.23 4.34 3.04
C ASP A 48 -3.26 5.04 2.15
N LEU A 49 -3.99 4.27 1.34
CA LEU A 49 -5.03 4.82 0.47
C LEU A 49 -6.33 4.94 1.26
N TRP A 50 -6.75 6.17 1.56
CA TRP A 50 -8.02 6.40 2.24
C TRP A 50 -9.24 6.22 1.33
N GLY A 51 -9.11 6.59 0.06
CA GLY A 51 -10.19 6.46 -0.91
C GLY A 51 -9.89 7.07 -2.27
N ILE A 52 -10.78 6.80 -3.22
CA ILE A 52 -10.69 7.20 -4.62
C ILE A 52 -11.77 8.24 -4.93
N LEU A 53 -11.37 9.33 -5.58
CA LEU A 53 -12.29 10.36 -6.06
C LEU A 53 -12.21 10.46 -7.58
N MET A 54 -13.11 9.76 -8.28
CA MET A 54 -13.16 9.81 -9.74
C MET A 54 -13.75 11.13 -10.24
N ALA A 55 -13.19 11.64 -11.34
CA ALA A 55 -13.74 12.77 -12.06
C ALA A 55 -14.52 12.29 -13.29
N LYS A 56 -15.78 12.69 -13.41
CA LYS A 56 -16.63 12.45 -14.57
C LYS A 56 -17.32 13.76 -14.95
N GLU A 57 -17.35 14.08 -16.25
CA GLU A 57 -18.02 15.30 -16.75
C GLU A 57 -17.59 16.59 -16.01
N LYS A 58 -16.28 16.75 -15.77
CA LYS A 58 -15.68 17.88 -15.03
C LYS A 58 -16.15 18.04 -13.58
N ARG A 59 -16.69 16.98 -12.97
CA ARG A 59 -17.11 16.96 -11.56
C ARG A 59 -16.52 15.76 -10.85
N PHE A 60 -16.21 15.94 -9.57
CA PHE A 60 -15.86 14.82 -8.69
C PHE A 60 -17.12 14.05 -8.31
N MET A 61 -17.01 12.72 -8.39
CA MET A 61 -18.03 11.78 -7.94
C MET A 61 -17.98 11.63 -6.40
N ALA A 62 -18.86 10.81 -5.84
CA ALA A 62 -18.74 10.42 -4.44
C ALA A 62 -17.42 9.63 -4.22
N PRO A 63 -16.75 9.82 -3.07
CA PRO A 63 -15.55 9.06 -2.75
C PRO A 63 -15.90 7.57 -2.60
N ILE A 64 -15.06 6.72 -3.17
CA ILE A 64 -15.10 5.27 -3.03
C ILE A 64 -14.01 4.88 -2.03
N GLY A 65 -14.34 4.05 -1.03
CA GLY A 65 -13.39 3.64 -0.01
C GLY A 65 -12.36 2.66 -0.56
N GLU A 66 -12.85 1.58 -1.17
CA GLU A 66 -11.99 0.49 -1.64
C GLU A 66 -11.93 0.42 -3.18
N PRO A 67 -10.73 0.27 -3.79
CA PRO A 67 -10.60 0.12 -5.24
C PRO A 67 -11.32 -1.11 -5.80
N CYS A 68 -11.60 -2.13 -4.99
CA CYS A 68 -12.33 -3.32 -5.41
C CYS A 68 -13.82 -3.08 -5.68
N GLU A 69 -14.38 -1.95 -5.24
CA GLU A 69 -15.74 -1.52 -5.60
C GLU A 69 -15.81 -1.05 -7.07
N ILE A 70 -14.66 -0.73 -7.67
CA ILE A 70 -14.55 -0.38 -9.08
C ILE A 70 -14.51 -1.67 -9.90
N PRO A 71 -15.27 -1.77 -11.01
CA PRO A 71 -15.21 -2.94 -11.88
C PRO A 71 -13.78 -3.27 -12.29
N VAL A 72 -13.39 -4.55 -12.23
CA VAL A 72 -12.00 -5.00 -12.48
C VAL A 72 -11.46 -4.54 -13.83
N ARG A 73 -12.33 -4.39 -14.83
CA ARG A 73 -11.98 -3.95 -16.20
C ARG A 73 -12.13 -2.45 -16.43
N SER A 74 -12.40 -1.67 -15.37
CA SER A 74 -12.47 -0.22 -15.45
C SER A 74 -11.10 0.33 -15.87
N PRO A 75 -11.03 1.22 -16.88
CA PRO A 75 -9.79 1.89 -17.25
C PRO A 75 -9.12 2.58 -16.06
N PHE A 76 -9.91 3.05 -15.09
CA PHE A 76 -9.39 3.70 -13.89
C PHE A 76 -8.62 2.73 -12.99
N LEU A 77 -9.20 1.54 -12.71
CA LEU A 77 -8.53 0.53 -11.89
C LEU A 77 -7.33 -0.05 -12.60
N ILE A 78 -7.42 -0.28 -13.92
CA ILE A 78 -6.29 -0.73 -14.74
C ILE A 78 -5.16 0.30 -14.66
N ALA A 79 -5.45 1.60 -14.81
CA ALA A 79 -4.44 2.64 -14.72
C ALA A 79 -3.76 2.69 -13.34
N MET A 80 -4.51 2.57 -12.24
CA MET A 80 -3.93 2.47 -10.89
C MET A 80 -3.02 1.23 -10.75
N ALA A 81 -3.40 0.12 -11.36
CA ALA A 81 -2.65 -1.13 -11.29
C ALA A 81 -1.41 -1.12 -12.19
N THR A 82 -1.37 -0.39 -13.31
CA THR A 82 -0.27 -0.49 -14.30
C THR A 82 0.57 0.77 -14.47
N CYS A 83 0.10 1.94 -14.03
CA CYS A 83 0.78 3.22 -14.25
C CYS A 83 1.57 3.62 -13.01
N HIS A 84 2.68 2.92 -12.76
CA HIS A 84 3.59 3.18 -11.66
C HIS A 84 5.01 2.75 -12.02
N THR A 85 5.98 3.09 -11.17
CA THR A 85 7.40 2.76 -11.37
C THR A 85 7.93 1.66 -10.44
N LEU A 86 7.02 0.93 -9.77
CA LEU A 86 7.37 -0.18 -8.88
C LEU A 86 8.16 -1.28 -9.59
N THR A 87 9.01 -1.97 -8.82
CA THR A 87 9.74 -3.18 -9.21
C THR A 87 9.73 -4.18 -8.03
N SER A 88 10.05 -5.44 -8.29
CA SER A 88 10.15 -6.50 -7.30
C SER A 88 11.61 -6.87 -7.05
N VAL A 89 12.08 -6.68 -5.83
CA VAL A 89 13.43 -7.07 -5.38
C VAL A 89 13.29 -8.14 -4.32
N ASP A 90 13.90 -9.32 -4.55
CA ASP A 90 13.81 -10.47 -3.64
C ASP A 90 12.35 -10.91 -3.32
N GLY A 91 11.44 -10.70 -4.27
CA GLY A 91 10.01 -11.01 -4.11
C GLY A 91 9.19 -9.95 -3.37
N GLU A 92 9.81 -8.84 -2.97
CA GLU A 92 9.14 -7.70 -2.32
C GLU A 92 9.00 -6.52 -3.28
N LEU A 93 7.84 -5.88 -3.28
CA LEU A 93 7.61 -4.67 -4.07
C LEU A 93 8.34 -3.47 -3.47
N VAL A 94 9.12 -2.78 -4.31
CA VAL A 94 9.92 -1.62 -3.97
C VAL A 94 9.62 -0.49 -4.96
N GLY A 95 9.55 0.74 -4.43
CA GLY A 95 9.34 1.96 -5.22
C GLY A 95 8.87 3.12 -4.36
N ASP A 96 8.24 4.11 -4.98
CA ASP A 96 7.68 5.24 -4.26
C ASP A 96 6.56 4.80 -3.29
N PRO A 97 6.50 5.30 -2.04
CA PRO A 97 5.46 4.95 -1.09
C PRO A 97 4.03 5.20 -1.59
N LEU A 98 3.83 6.21 -2.42
CA LEU A 98 2.52 6.50 -3.04
C LEU A 98 2.13 5.41 -4.03
N ASP A 99 3.05 5.04 -4.92
CA ASP A 99 2.84 3.97 -5.89
C ASP A 99 2.59 2.63 -5.17
N LEU A 100 3.32 2.35 -4.09
CA LEU A 100 3.14 1.16 -3.27
C LEU A 100 1.74 1.10 -2.63
N ALA A 101 1.30 2.21 -2.01
CA ALA A 101 -0.02 2.29 -1.41
C ALA A 101 -1.12 2.14 -2.46
N MET A 102 -0.97 2.81 -3.60
CA MET A 102 -1.89 2.71 -4.74
C MET A 102 -1.97 1.27 -5.27
N PHE A 103 -0.84 0.65 -5.62
CA PHE A 103 -0.84 -0.69 -6.20
C PHE A 103 -1.39 -1.73 -5.22
N ARG A 104 -0.95 -1.72 -3.95
CA ARG A 104 -1.43 -2.66 -2.93
C ARG A 104 -2.94 -2.57 -2.71
N SER A 105 -3.50 -1.36 -2.78
CA SER A 105 -4.94 -1.15 -2.63
C SER A 105 -5.76 -1.80 -3.75
N THR A 106 -5.21 -1.93 -4.96
CA THR A 106 -5.90 -2.60 -6.08
C THR A 106 -6.08 -4.10 -5.85
N ARG A 107 -5.23 -4.71 -4.99
CA ARG A 107 -5.10 -6.15 -4.77
C ARG A 107 -4.70 -6.96 -6.01
N TRP A 108 -4.18 -6.29 -7.04
CA TRP A 108 -3.58 -6.96 -8.19
C TRP A 108 -2.20 -7.53 -7.82
N VAL A 109 -1.72 -8.44 -8.64
CA VAL A 109 -0.44 -9.12 -8.46
C VAL A 109 0.48 -8.72 -9.60
N MET A 110 1.72 -8.40 -9.25
CA MET A 110 2.80 -8.09 -10.17
C MET A 110 3.80 -9.24 -10.16
N GLU A 111 4.09 -9.79 -11.32
CA GLU A 111 5.05 -10.87 -11.53
C GLU A 111 6.15 -10.33 -12.43
N GLU A 112 7.35 -10.18 -11.86
CA GLU A 112 8.57 -9.90 -12.61
C GLU A 112 9.34 -11.21 -12.84
N PRO A 113 9.93 -11.39 -14.02
CA PRO A 113 10.76 -12.56 -14.27
C PRO A 113 11.96 -12.60 -13.30
N ALA A 114 12.23 -13.77 -12.73
CA ALA A 114 13.47 -13.99 -12.01
C ALA A 114 14.65 -13.88 -12.97
N THR A 115 15.63 -13.02 -12.64
CA THR A 115 16.92 -12.94 -13.33
C THR A 115 17.79 -14.14 -12.94
N ASP A 116 17.37 -15.35 -13.35
CA ASP A 116 18.23 -16.52 -13.26
C ASP A 116 19.39 -16.33 -14.25
N GLY A 117 20.60 -16.18 -13.70
CA GLY A 117 21.76 -15.52 -14.31
C GLY A 117 22.41 -16.14 -15.55
N ASN A 118 21.67 -16.76 -16.47
CA ASN A 118 22.22 -17.36 -17.70
C ASN A 118 21.49 -17.01 -19.01
N HIS A 119 20.51 -16.11 -19.02
CA HIS A 119 19.87 -15.68 -20.28
C HIS A 119 19.63 -14.16 -20.31
N TYR A 120 20.65 -13.40 -20.71
CA TYR A 120 20.59 -11.94 -20.89
C TYR A 120 19.79 -11.50 -22.13
N ASP A 121 19.27 -12.42 -22.94
CA ASP A 121 18.61 -12.14 -24.23
C ASP A 121 17.08 -12.30 -24.20
N VAL A 122 16.48 -12.75 -23.10
CA VAL A 122 15.02 -12.89 -23.00
C VAL A 122 14.45 -11.83 -22.07
N LEU A 123 14.09 -10.69 -22.65
CA LEU A 123 13.29 -9.66 -21.98
C LEU A 123 11.89 -10.21 -21.75
N THR A 124 11.67 -10.86 -20.61
CA THR A 124 10.32 -11.26 -20.20
C THR A 124 9.63 -10.02 -19.61
N PRO A 125 8.47 -9.60 -20.11
CA PRO A 125 7.80 -8.41 -19.61
C PRO A 125 7.26 -8.66 -18.20
N THR A 126 7.25 -7.61 -17.38
CA THR A 126 6.49 -7.59 -16.13
C THR A 126 5.01 -7.81 -16.41
N ILE A 127 4.40 -8.75 -15.69
CA ILE A 127 2.98 -9.09 -15.82
C ILE A 127 2.23 -8.54 -14.62
N ILE A 128 1.18 -7.76 -14.88
CA ILE A 128 0.27 -7.25 -13.85
C ILE A 128 -1.12 -7.83 -14.10
N LYS A 129 -1.68 -8.53 -13.11
CA LYS A 129 -2.96 -9.24 -13.26
C LYS A 129 -3.84 -9.14 -12.01
N PRO A 130 -5.17 -9.17 -12.17
CA PRO A 130 -6.06 -9.21 -11.02
C PRO A 130 -5.88 -10.51 -10.24
N ARG A 131 -6.06 -10.45 -8.92
CA ARG A 131 -6.08 -11.65 -8.08
C ARG A 131 -7.38 -12.42 -8.34
N LEU A 132 -7.25 -13.64 -8.87
CA LEU A 132 -8.37 -14.53 -9.10
C LEU A 132 -8.78 -15.17 -7.76
N ASP A 133 -9.86 -14.70 -7.16
CA ASP A 133 -10.54 -15.49 -6.15
C ASP A 133 -11.24 -16.67 -6.83
N VAL A 134 -11.01 -17.88 -6.31
CA VAL A 134 -11.28 -19.19 -6.93
C VAL A 134 -12.75 -19.37 -7.39
N GLU A 135 -13.68 -18.55 -6.90
CA GLU A 135 -15.10 -18.62 -7.27
C GLU A 135 -15.45 -17.98 -8.63
N ASN A 136 -14.65 -17.05 -9.16
CA ASN A 136 -14.98 -16.31 -10.40
C ASN A 136 -14.24 -16.79 -11.66
N ALA A 137 -13.39 -17.81 -11.54
CA ALA A 137 -12.51 -18.28 -12.62
C ALA A 137 -13.23 -18.72 -13.92
N LYS A 138 -14.51 -19.15 -13.85
CA LYS A 138 -15.25 -19.67 -15.02
C LYS A 138 -15.86 -18.60 -15.92
N GLN A 139 -15.90 -17.33 -15.52
CA GLN A 139 -16.43 -16.24 -16.36
C GLN A 139 -15.34 -15.50 -17.16
N GLN A 140 -14.07 -15.90 -17.05
CA GLN A 140 -12.94 -15.05 -17.39
C GLN A 140 -11.98 -15.61 -18.48
N GLU A 141 -12.33 -16.67 -19.21
CA GLU A 141 -11.52 -17.13 -20.35
C GLU A 141 -11.55 -16.16 -21.55
N GLY A 142 -12.55 -15.27 -21.66
CA GLY A 142 -12.57 -14.16 -22.62
C GLY A 142 -11.96 -12.85 -22.10
N LEU A 143 -11.24 -12.88 -20.97
CA LEU A 143 -10.94 -11.68 -20.18
C LEU A 143 -9.63 -10.94 -20.53
N PHE A 144 -8.79 -11.52 -21.40
CA PHE A 144 -7.45 -11.00 -21.74
C PHE A 144 -7.42 -10.02 -22.92
N GLN A 145 -8.56 -9.71 -23.53
CA GLN A 145 -8.65 -8.59 -24.47
C GLN A 145 -8.81 -7.30 -23.67
N LEU A 146 -7.83 -6.40 -23.80
CA LEU A 146 -8.00 -4.99 -23.44
C LEU A 146 -9.28 -4.49 -24.11
N PRO A 147 -10.13 -3.68 -23.44
CA PRO A 147 -11.24 -3.06 -24.12
C PRO A 147 -10.70 -2.32 -25.35
N PRO A 148 -11.38 -2.38 -26.51
CA PRO A 148 -10.97 -1.61 -27.68
C PRO A 148 -10.80 -0.16 -27.25
N ALA A 149 -9.71 0.48 -27.69
CA ALA A 149 -9.43 1.88 -27.37
C ALA A 149 -10.69 2.70 -27.70
N ASP A 150 -11.39 3.14 -26.65
CA ASP A 150 -12.63 3.87 -26.82
C ASP A 150 -12.27 5.25 -27.40
N PRO A 151 -12.70 5.57 -28.63
CA PRO A 151 -12.37 6.84 -29.27
C PRO A 151 -12.91 8.06 -28.51
N PHE A 152 -13.78 7.85 -27.51
CA PHE A 152 -14.30 8.90 -26.64
C PHE A 152 -13.41 9.23 -25.43
N TYR A 153 -12.32 8.49 -25.20
CA TYR A 153 -11.28 8.86 -24.23
C TYR A 153 -10.22 9.82 -24.82
N GLU A 154 -10.62 10.71 -25.74
CA GLU A 154 -9.83 11.91 -26.02
C GLU A 154 -9.86 12.82 -24.79
N VAL A 155 -8.76 12.82 -24.02
CA VAL A 155 -8.43 13.93 -23.13
C VAL A 155 -8.20 15.13 -24.03
N ARG A 156 -9.26 15.89 -24.34
CA ARG A 156 -9.12 17.18 -25.02
C ARG A 156 -8.36 18.11 -24.07
N TYR A 157 -7.06 18.23 -24.30
CA TYR A 157 -6.26 19.31 -23.74
C TYR A 157 -6.84 20.63 -24.27
N VAL A 158 -7.67 21.27 -23.45
CA VAL A 158 -8.05 22.66 -23.68
C VAL A 158 -6.88 23.48 -23.15
N TYR A 159 -5.98 23.86 -24.06
CA TYR A 159 -5.00 24.92 -23.78
C TYR A 159 -5.79 26.23 -23.61
N TYR A 160 -5.62 26.89 -22.47
CA TYR A 160 -6.02 28.29 -22.27
C TYR A 160 -4.99 29.21 -22.90
#